data_AF-A0A7Y2HEQ3-F1
#
_entry.id   AF-A0A7Y2HEQ3-F1
#
_cell.length_a   1.000
_cell.length_b   1.000
_cell.length_c   1.000
_cell.angle_alpha   90.00
_cell.angle_beta   90.00
_cell.angle_gamma   90.00
#
_symmetry.space_group_name_H-M   'P 1'
#
loop_
_entity.id
_entity.type
_entity.pdbx_description
1 polymer ?
#
loop_
_entity_poly.entity_id
_entity_poly.type
_entity_poly.pdbx_seq_one_letter_code
_entity_poly.pdbx_strand_id
1 'polypeptide(L)' 'MTIYKGSRGYDNQGQFDDVKIIHTVINRIDTKRAHRIVNDLDLDAFVVEFNVNHVKGGVLRSYLSRSERRQLSPSIFQ' A
#
# COMPACT_ATOMS: atom_id res chain seq x y z
N MET A 1 0.27 -0.05 -4.20
CA MET A 1 -0.96 -0.69 -3.72
C MET A 1 -1.28 -1.84 -4.66
N THR A 2 -1.61 -2.99 -4.09
CA THR A 2 -1.98 -4.20 -4.83
C THR A 2 -3.32 -4.68 -4.30
N ILE A 3 -4.22 -5.07 -5.20
CA ILE A 3 -5.55 -5.58 -4.84
C ILE A 3 -5.54 -7.08 -5.10
N TYR A 4 -5.84 -7.88 -4.08
CA TYR A 4 -6.03 -9.32 -4.21
C TYR A 4 -7.52 -9.67 -4.18
N LYS A 5 -7.87 -10.73 -4.92
CA LYS A 5 -9.18 -11.38 -4.86
C LYS A 5 -9.06 -12.61 -3.97
N GLY A 6 -9.68 -12.56 -2.80
CA GLY A 6 -9.83 -13.68 -1.89
C GLY A 6 -10.80 -14.71 -2.46
N SER A 7 -10.37 -15.96 -2.50
CA SER A 7 -11.17 -17.06 -3.04
C SER A 7 -12.33 -17.47 -2.12
N ARG A 8 -12.17 -17.33 -0.81
CA ARG A 8 -13.14 -17.68 0.23
C ARG A 8 -12.73 -17.06 1.57
N GLY A 9 -13.71 -16.72 2.40
CA GLY A 9 -13.51 -16.28 3.78
C GLY A 9 -14.57 -16.89 4.71
N TYR A 10 -14.27 -16.93 6.00
CA TYR A 10 -15.23 -17.26 7.05
C TYR A 10 -15.25 -16.10 8.05
N ASP A 11 -16.43 -15.59 8.35
CA ASP A 11 -16.69 -14.70 9.47
C ASP A 11 -17.74 -15.35 10.40
N ASN A 12 -17.99 -14.75 11.55
CA ASN A 12 -19.00 -15.18 12.52
C ASN A 12 -20.41 -15.34 11.91
N GLN A 13 -20.67 -14.73 10.74
CA GLN A 13 -21.94 -14.83 10.02
C GLN A 13 -21.98 -15.93 8.94
N GLY A 14 -20.86 -16.63 8.67
CA GLY A 14 -20.81 -17.73 7.71
C GLY A 14 -19.68 -17.61 6.67
N GLN A 15 -19.88 -18.23 5.51
CA GLN A 15 -18.91 -18.31 4.43
C GLN A 15 -19.13 -17.15 3.43
N PHE A 16 -18.05 -16.42 3.12
CA PHE A 16 -18.07 -15.33 2.15
C PHE A 16 -17.32 -15.74 0.89
N ASP A 17 -17.99 -15.62 -0.25
CA ASP A 17 -17.38 -15.73 -1.57
C ASP A 17 -17.06 -14.31 -2.08
N ASP A 18 -15.90 -14.13 -2.71
CA ASP A 18 -15.41 -12.86 -3.31
C ASP A 18 -14.99 -11.74 -2.31
N VAL A 19 -13.99 -12.05 -1.47
CA VAL A 19 -13.39 -11.06 -0.56
C VAL A 19 -12.37 -10.20 -1.31
N LYS A 20 -12.40 -8.87 -1.16
CA LYS A 20 -11.35 -7.99 -1.72
C LYS A 20 -10.35 -7.61 -0.64
N ILE A 21 -9.06 -7.82 -0.92
CA ILE A 21 -7.97 -7.51 0.01
C ILE A 21 -7.11 -6.40 -0.58
N ILE A 22 -7.03 -5.27 0.11
CA ILE A 22 -6.14 -4.17 -0.26
C ILE A 22 -4.82 -4.34 0.49
N HIS A 23 -3.75 -4.64 -0.25
CA HIS A 23 -2.40 -4.73 0.29
C HIS A 23 -1.60 -3.49 -0.09
N THR A 24 -1.15 -2.75 0.92
CA THR A 24 -0.40 -1.52 0.71
C THR A 24 0.69 -1.34 1.76
N VAL A 25 1.78 -0.71 1.36
CA VAL A 25 2.84 -0.24 2.26
C VAL A 25 2.70 1.27 2.34
N ILE A 26 2.46 1.79 3.53
CA ILE A 26 2.29 3.21 3.80
C ILE A 26 3.24 3.65 4.91
N ASN A 27 3.53 4.94 4.98
CA ASN A 27 4.28 5.50 6.10
C ASN A 27 3.39 5.55 7.36
N ARG A 28 4.02 5.43 8.54
CA ARG A 28 3.31 5.46 9.83
C ARG A 28 2.51 6.74 10.08
N ILE A 29 2.95 7.88 9.53
CA ILE A 29 2.24 9.15 9.69
C ILE A 29 0.86 9.11 9.02
N ASP A 30 0.74 8.34 7.94
CA ASP A 30 -0.47 8.23 7.13
C ASP A 30 -1.46 7.21 7.69
N THR A 31 -1.01 6.32 8.59
CA THR A 31 -1.83 5.25 9.19
C THR A 31 -3.12 5.78 9.82
N LYS A 32 -3.05 6.87 10.60
CA LYS A 32 -4.25 7.45 11.24
C LYS A 32 -5.28 7.94 10.22
N ARG A 33 -4.81 8.48 9.09
CA ARG A 33 -5.68 8.92 8.00
C ARG A 33 -6.31 7.72 7.29
N ALA A 34 -5.53 6.67 7.05
CA ALA A 34 -6.00 5.43 6.44
C ALA A 34 -7.13 4.80 7.27
N HIS A 35 -6.94 4.63 8.57
CA HIS A 35 -7.97 4.09 9.48
C HIS A 35 -9.26 4.90 9.44
N ARG A 36 -9.17 6.23 9.48
CA ARG A 36 -10.36 7.08 9.38
C ARG A 36 -11.11 6.84 8.08
N ILE A 37 -10.41 6.85 6.95
CA ILE A 37 -11.03 6.65 5.63
C ILE A 37 -11.67 5.25 5.53
N VAL A 38 -11.00 4.21 6.04
CA VAL A 38 -11.55 2.85 6.04
C VAL A 38 -12.83 2.80 6.86
N ASN A 39 -12.80 3.27 8.11
CA ASN A 39 -13.97 3.27 9.00
C ASN A 39 -15.13 4.14 8.49
N ASP A 40 -14.82 5.26 7.84
CA ASP A 40 -15.85 6.14 7.24
C ASP A 40 -16.53 5.49 6.03
N LEU A 41 -15.83 4.59 5.32
CA LEU A 41 -16.35 3.90 4.13
C LEU A 41 -17.02 2.56 4.46
N ASP A 42 -16.46 1.80 5.38
CA ASP A 42 -16.90 0.46 5.76
C ASP A 42 -16.59 0.19 7.24
N LEU A 43 -17.63 0.12 8.06
CA LEU A 43 -17.52 -0.10 9.50
C LEU A 43 -17.22 -1.57 9.86
N ASP A 44 -17.49 -2.50 8.95
CA ASP A 44 -17.26 -3.93 9.13
C ASP A 44 -15.88 -4.35 8.60
N ALA A 45 -15.16 -3.45 7.93
CA ALA A 45 -13.80 -3.68 7.46
C ALA A 45 -12.81 -3.81 8.62
N PHE A 46 -11.81 -4.67 8.43
CA PHE A 46 -10.70 -4.83 9.38
C PHE A 46 -9.36 -4.52 8.72
N VAL A 47 -8.40 -4.08 9.53
CA VAL A 47 -7.06 -3.72 9.09
C VAL A 47 -6.05 -4.59 9.85
N VAL A 48 -5.15 -5.23 9.10
CA VAL A 48 -4.00 -5.95 9.65
C VAL A 48 -2.74 -5.15 9.38
N GLU A 49 -1.99 -4.84 10.43
CA GLU A 49 -0.76 -4.04 10.34
C GLU A 49 0.47 -4.89 10.67
N PHE A 50 1.51 -4.73 9.85
CA PHE A 50 2.80 -5.35 10.07
C PHE A 50 3.92 -4.34 9.79
N ASN A 51 4.97 -4.38 10.62
CA ASN A 51 6.15 -3.56 10.40
C ASN A 51 7.00 -4.15 9.27
N VAL A 52 7.27 -3.33 8.24
CA VAL A 52 8.16 -3.71 7.14
C VAL A 52 9.55 -3.16 7.42
N ASN A 53 10.47 -4.04 7.81
CA ASN A 53 11.84 -3.66 8.20
C ASN A 53 12.74 -3.31 7.00
N HIS A 54 12.49 -3.91 5.83
CA HIS A 54 13.34 -3.75 4.65
C HIS A 54 12.49 -3.53 3.42
N VAL A 55 12.44 -2.28 2.95
CA VAL A 55 11.86 -1.94 1.66
C VAL A 55 13.00 -1.77 0.67
N LYS A 56 13.04 -2.62 -0.36
CA LYS A 56 13.97 -2.48 -1.49
C LYS A 56 13.20 -1.95 -2.68
N GLY A 57 13.71 -0.89 -3.29
CA GLY A 57 13.07 -0.20 -4.41
C GLY A 57 12.72 1.26 -4.09
N GLY A 58 12.64 2.07 -5.13
CA GLY A 58 12.50 3.53 -5.06
C GLY A 58 13.53 4.22 -5.95
N VAL A 59 13.27 5.48 -6.32
CA VAL A 59 14.21 6.27 -7.12
C VAL A 59 15.37 6.69 -6.21
N LEU A 60 16.59 6.28 -6.57
CA LEU A 60 17.79 6.72 -5.86
C LEU A 60 17.94 8.23 -6.04
N ARG A 61 17.90 8.98 -4.92
CA ARG A 61 17.99 10.45 -4.95
C ARG A 61 19.26 10.97 -5.62
N SER A 62 20.33 10.19 -5.68
CA SER A 62 21.56 10.57 -6.39
C SER A 62 21.35 10.72 -7.90
N TYR A 63 20.34 10.08 -8.49
CA TYR A 63 19.96 10.29 -9.89
C TYR A 63 19.04 11.51 -10.09
N LEU A 64 18.57 12.15 -9.01
CA LEU A 64 17.80 13.38 -9.07
C LEU A 64 18.79 14.55 -8.93
N SER A 65 19.32 15.01 -10.05
CA SER A 65 20.25 16.14 -10.09
C SER A 65 19.62 17.38 -9.43
N ARG A 66 20.42 18.13 -8.68
CA ARG A 66 19.98 19.29 -7.87
C ARG A 66 19.67 20.53 -8.71
N SER A 67 19.62 20.42 -10.04
CA SER A 67 19.64 21.54 -10.97
C SER A 67 18.49 21.44 -11.97
N GLU A 68 17.34 22.00 -11.59
CA GLU A 68 16.24 22.56 -12.41
C GLU A 68 15.65 21.80 -13.62
N ARG A 69 16.11 20.60 -13.97
CA ARG A 69 15.42 19.71 -14.92
C ARG A 69 15.20 18.36 -14.25
N ARG A 70 13.94 18.11 -13.87
CA ARG A 70 13.44 16.82 -13.37
C ARG A 70 13.44 15.77 -14.50
N GLN A 71 14.60 15.43 -15.03
CA GLN A 71 14.76 14.31 -15.96
C GLN A 71 15.56 13.23 -15.26
N LEU A 72 15.03 12.01 -15.29
CA LEU A 72 15.70 10.83 -14.76
C LEU A 72 16.99 10.59 -15.56
N SER A 73 18.06 10.19 -14.87
CA SER A 73 19.33 9.87 -15.52
C SER A 73 19.12 8.81 -16.62
N PRO A 74 19.61 9.04 -17.86
CA PRO A 74 19.50 8.06 -18.95
C PRO A 74 20.11 6.69 -18.63
N SER A 75 21.07 6.64 -17.69
CA SER A 75 21.70 5.42 -17.20
C SER A 75 20.76 4.46 -16.46
N ILE A 76 19.50 4.85 -16.21
CA ILE A 76 18.49 4.00 -15.56
C ILE A 76 17.79 3.08 -16.58
N PHE A 77 17.84 3.38 -17.88
CA PHE A 77 17.12 2.64 -18.93
C PHE A 77 18.00 1.66 -19.72
N GLN A 78 19.20 1.36 -19.23
CA GLN A 78 20.20 0.48 -19.86
C GLN A 78 20.32 -0.82 -19.06
#